data_AF-A0A4U2G5E1-F1
#
_entry.id   AF-A0A4U2G5E1-F1
#
_cell.length_a   1.000
_cell.length_b   1.000
_cell.length_c   1.000
_cell.angle_alpha   90.00
_cell.angle_beta   90.00
_cell.angle_gamma   90.00
#
_symmetry.space_group_name_H-M   'P 1'
#
loop_
_entity.id
_entity.type
_entity.pdbx_description
1 polymer ?
#
loop_
_entity_poly.entity_id
_entity_poly.type
_entity_poly.pdbx_seq_one_letter_code
_entity_poly.pdbx_strand_id
1 'polypeptide(L)'
;CVYSFSKYFGATGWRLGTIGIQHKNVFDDALSSFSEEKQCQLDDRYKTLTPEPRDIKFIDRIVADSRSVALNHTAGLSLPQQVQMAMFALTCLMDS
;
A
#
# COMPACT_ATOMS: atom_id res chain seq x y z
N CYS A 1 8.34 -6.35 1.52
CA CYS A 1 8.56 -6.46 2.98
C CYS A 1 7.24 -6.19 3.70
N VAL A 2 6.89 -7.00 4.71
CA VAL A 2 5.74 -6.74 5.59
C VAL A 2 6.28 -6.60 7.00
N TYR A 3 5.99 -5.49 7.67
CA TYR A 3 6.47 -5.20 9.02
C TYR A 3 5.32 -4.86 9.95
N SER A 4 5.38 -5.35 11.19
CA SER A 4 4.40 -5.03 12.22
C SER A 4 5.06 -4.55 13.51
N PHE A 5 4.54 -3.44 14.03
CA PHE A 5 4.94 -2.85 15.31
C PHE A 5 4.36 -3.61 16.52
N SER A 6 3.52 -4.64 16.28
CA SER A 6 2.72 -5.30 17.32
C SER A 6 3.55 -5.94 18.44
N LYS A 7 4.65 -6.63 18.09
CA LYS A 7 5.43 -7.43 19.04
C LYS A 7 6.51 -6.61 19.74
N TYR A 8 7.28 -5.84 18.98
CA TYR A 8 8.38 -5.04 19.52
C TYR A 8 7.88 -3.97 20.50
N PHE A 9 6.78 -3.27 20.18
CA PHE A 9 6.23 -2.21 21.04
C PHE A 9 5.08 -2.68 21.95
N GLY A 10 4.76 -3.98 21.99
CA GLY A 10 3.59 -4.48 22.73
C GLY A 10 2.24 -3.89 22.27
N ALA A 11 2.17 -3.39 21.03
CA ALA A 11 1.05 -2.59 20.52
C ALA A 11 0.04 -3.41 19.69
N THR A 12 -0.27 -4.64 20.10
CA THR A 12 -1.16 -5.55 19.33
C THR A 12 -2.54 -4.94 19.04
N GLY A 13 -3.12 -4.22 20.01
CA GLY A 13 -4.42 -3.55 19.89
C GLY A 13 -4.44 -2.34 18.94
N TRP A 14 -3.30 -1.71 18.68
CA TRP A 14 -3.21 -0.56 17.78
C TRP A 14 -3.30 -0.92 16.29
N ARG A 15 -3.07 -2.19 15.94
CA ARG A 15 -3.14 -2.71 14.56
C ARG A 15 -2.19 -1.99 13.58
N LEU A 16 -0.95 -1.78 14.01
CA LEU A 16 0.06 -1.06 13.22
C LEU A 16 0.91 -2.04 12.39
N GLY A 17 0.84 -1.86 11.08
CA GLY A 17 1.67 -2.59 10.12
C GLY A 17 1.89 -1.76 8.85
N THR A 18 2.96 -2.08 8.14
CA THR A 18 3.34 -1.42 6.90
C THR A 18 3.83 -2.44 5.87
N ILE A 19 3.65 -2.10 4.61
CA ILE A 19 4.17 -2.85 3.46
C ILE A 19 5.23 -1.97 2.80
N GLY A 20 6.48 -2.45 2.77
CA GLY A 20 7.57 -1.81 2.05
C GLY A 20 7.84 -2.52 0.74
N ILE A 21 7.72 -1.81 -0.38
CA ILE A 21 8.06 -2.29 -1.73
C ILE A 21 9.10 -1.34 -2.33
N GLN A 22 10.10 -1.90 -3.01
CA GLN A 22 11.12 -1.09 -3.68
C GLN A 22 10.53 -0.37 -4.89
N HIS A 23 11.04 0.84 -5.18
CA HIS A 23 10.52 1.65 -6.29
C HIS A 23 10.58 0.94 -7.65
N LYS A 24 11.66 0.19 -7.91
CA LYS A 24 11.78 -0.75 -9.02
C LYS A 24 11.66 -2.16 -8.46
N ASN A 25 10.59 -2.86 -8.83
CA ASN A 25 10.29 -4.17 -8.26
C ASN A 25 9.68 -5.09 -9.32
N VAL A 26 9.81 -6.38 -9.07
CA VAL A 26 9.33 -7.44 -9.97
C VAL A 26 7.81 -7.51 -10.12
N PHE A 27 7.04 -6.89 -9.21
CA PHE A 27 5.58 -6.90 -9.31
C PHE A 27 5.11 -5.97 -10.43
N ASP A 28 5.69 -4.77 -10.51
CA ASP A 28 5.41 -3.83 -11.60
C ASP A 28 5.90 -4.38 -12.94
N ASP A 29 7.08 -5.02 -12.97
CA ASP A 29 7.59 -5.70 -14.17
C ASP A 29 6.62 -6.80 -14.63
N ALA A 30 6.15 -7.64 -13.69
CA ALA A 30 5.19 -8.70 -13.98
C ALA A 30 3.85 -8.14 -14.49
N LEU A 31 3.34 -7.07 -13.87
CA LEU A 31 2.12 -6.39 -14.32
C LEU A 31 2.28 -5.87 -15.75
N SER A 32 3.43 -5.31 -16.11
CA SER A 32 3.68 -4.82 -17.47
C SER A 32 3.73 -5.94 -18.52
N SER A 33 4.13 -7.15 -18.10
CA SER A 33 4.28 -8.32 -18.97
C SER A 33 2.99 -9.10 -19.25
N PHE A 34 1.85 -8.69 -18.68
CA PHE A 34 0.58 -9.38 -18.91
C PHE A 34 0.09 -9.26 -20.36
N SER A 35 -0.69 -10.27 -20.79
CA SER A 35 -1.37 -10.22 -22.08
C SER A 35 -2.30 -9.02 -22.18
N GLU A 36 -2.51 -8.51 -23.39
CA GLU A 36 -3.37 -7.35 -23.63
C GLU A 36 -4.80 -7.56 -23.09
N GLU A 37 -5.33 -8.78 -23.17
CA GLU A 37 -6.63 -9.13 -22.58
C GLU A 37 -6.68 -8.84 -21.07
N LYS A 38 -5.63 -9.23 -20.32
CA LYS A 38 -5.54 -8.95 -18.88
C LYS A 38 -5.29 -7.47 -18.61
N GLN A 39 -4.51 -6.80 -19.45
CA GLN A 39 -4.31 -5.35 -19.33
C GLN A 39 -5.64 -4.61 -19.47
N CYS A 40 -6.46 -4.93 -20.47
CA CYS A 40 -7.78 -4.33 -20.64
C CYS A 40 -8.71 -4.56 -19.44
N GLN A 41 -8.65 -5.74 -18.80
CA GLN A 41 -9.42 -6.00 -17.58
C GLN A 41 -8.95 -5.12 -16.40
N LEU A 42 -7.65 -4.89 -16.28
CA LEU A 42 -7.08 -4.01 -15.26
C LEU A 42 -7.40 -2.55 -15.55
N ASP A 43 -7.36 -2.14 -16.82
CA ASP A 43 -7.76 -0.81 -17.28
C ASP A 43 -9.21 -0.54 -16.89
N ASP A 44 -10.13 -1.47 -17.17
CA ASP A 44 -11.54 -1.33 -16.80
C ASP A 44 -11.76 -1.25 -15.27
N ARG A 45 -10.98 -2.01 -14.51
CA ARG A 45 -11.04 -2.01 -13.04
C ARG A 45 -10.59 -0.67 -12.45
N TYR A 46 -9.49 -0.11 -12.95
CA TYR A 46 -8.84 1.06 -12.35
C TYR A 46 -9.10 2.39 -13.07
N LYS A 47 -9.86 2.39 -14.18
CA LYS A 47 -10.23 3.61 -14.93
C LYS A 47 -10.87 4.72 -14.09
N THR A 48 -11.44 4.38 -12.94
CA THR A 48 -12.07 5.36 -12.04
C THR A 48 -11.06 6.15 -11.22
N LEU A 49 -9.82 5.67 -11.11
CA LEU A 49 -8.76 6.31 -10.32
C LEU A 49 -7.95 7.33 -11.12
N THR A 50 -7.67 7.04 -12.39
CA THR A 50 -6.79 7.83 -13.25
C THR A 50 -7.08 7.54 -14.72
N PRO A 51 -6.86 8.51 -15.64
CA PRO A 51 -6.90 8.27 -17.08
C PRO A 51 -5.80 7.31 -17.58
N GLU A 52 -4.74 7.08 -16.80
CA GLU A 52 -3.64 6.16 -17.15
C GLU A 52 -3.52 4.97 -16.16
N PRO A 53 -4.44 3.98 -16.20
CA PRO A 53 -4.45 2.85 -15.26
C PRO A 53 -3.19 1.97 -15.26
N ARG A 54 -2.51 1.90 -16.42
CA ARG A 54 -1.32 1.06 -16.61
C ARG A 54 -0.13 1.55 -15.78
N ASP A 55 -0.06 2.85 -15.51
CA ASP A 55 1.01 3.48 -14.74
C ASP A 55 0.82 3.38 -13.23
N ILE A 56 -0.34 2.88 -12.76
CA ILE A 56 -0.58 2.67 -11.33
C ILE A 56 0.33 1.55 -10.84
N LYS A 57 1.22 1.88 -9.90
CA LYS A 57 2.15 0.93 -9.29
C LYS A 57 1.41 -0.09 -8.44
N PHE A 58 2.03 -1.25 -8.27
CA PHE A 58 1.48 -2.34 -7.47
C PHE A 58 1.18 -1.91 -6.02
N ILE A 59 2.02 -1.07 -5.41
CA ILE A 59 1.78 -0.55 -4.05
C ILE A 59 0.50 0.29 -3.96
N ASP A 60 0.18 1.08 -4.99
CA ASP A 60 -1.02 1.92 -5.04
C ASP A 60 -2.26 1.07 -5.34
N ARG A 61 -2.11 0.02 -6.16
CA ARG A 61 -3.17 -0.97 -6.39
C ARG A 61 -3.58 -1.69 -5.11
N ILE A 62 -2.62 -2.01 -4.22
CA ILE A 62 -2.93 -2.57 -2.89
C ILE A 62 -3.84 -1.62 -2.08
N VAL A 63 -3.57 -0.31 -2.11
CA VAL A 63 -4.40 0.69 -1.40
C VAL A 63 -5.79 0.74 -2.02
N ALA A 64 -5.90 0.83 -3.35
CA ALA A 64 -7.18 0.85 -4.05
C ALA A 64 -8.00 -0.41 -3.78
N ASP A 65 -7.39 -1.59 -3.92
CA ASP A 65 -8.07 -2.88 -3.72
C ASP A 65 -8.50 -3.10 -2.27
N SER A 66 -7.82 -2.48 -1.29
CA SER A 66 -8.20 -2.58 0.13
C SER A 66 -9.61 -2.04 0.45
N ARG A 67 -10.17 -1.24 -0.47
CA ARG A 67 -11.51 -0.64 -0.37
C ARG A 67 -12.29 -0.75 -1.69
N SER A 68 -12.13 -1.86 -2.40
CA SER A 68 -12.90 -2.16 -3.63
C SER A 68 -12.75 -1.13 -4.75
N VAL A 69 -11.59 -0.45 -4.84
CA VAL A 69 -11.20 0.56 -5.83
C VAL A 69 -12.01 1.87 -5.76
N ALA A 70 -13.33 1.80 -5.80
CA ALA A 70 -14.21 2.97 -5.82
C ALA A 70 -14.06 3.87 -4.57
N LEU A 71 -13.67 3.30 -3.43
CA LEU A 71 -13.48 4.02 -2.17
C LEU A 71 -12.00 4.32 -1.90
N ASN A 72 -11.15 4.35 -2.92
CA ASN A 72 -9.72 4.61 -2.76
C ASN A 72 -9.43 5.96 -2.06
N HIS A 73 -10.21 7.00 -2.35
CA HIS A 73 -10.03 8.33 -1.74
C HIS A 73 -10.30 8.37 -0.22
N THR A 74 -10.94 7.35 0.34
CA THR A 74 -11.15 7.19 1.78
C THR A 74 -10.48 5.93 2.33
N ALA A 75 -9.57 5.32 1.55
CA ALA A 75 -8.76 4.20 1.97
C ALA A 75 -7.59 4.66 2.86
N GLY A 76 -6.83 3.67 3.34
CA GLY A 76 -5.67 3.91 4.21
C GLY A 76 -5.95 3.70 5.69
N LEU A 77 -4.86 3.75 6.46
CA LEU A 77 -4.86 3.61 7.91
C LEU A 77 -5.32 4.93 8.56
N SER A 78 -6.00 4.88 9.70
CA SER A 78 -6.47 6.12 10.35
C SER A 78 -5.30 7.03 10.74
N LEU A 79 -5.50 8.35 10.69
CA LEU A 79 -4.46 9.32 11.03
C LEU A 79 -3.88 9.12 12.45
N PRO A 80 -4.68 8.87 13.50
CA PRO A 80 -4.13 8.59 14.84
C PRO A 80 -3.21 7.36 14.87
N GLN A 81 -3.55 6.30 14.14
CA GLN A 81 -2.70 5.11 14.03
C GLN A 81 -1.38 5.42 13.29
N GLN A 82 -1.42 6.22 12.24
CA GLN A 82 -0.22 6.66 11.52
C GLN A 82 0.69 7.51 12.41
N VAL A 83 0.13 8.45 13.18
CA VAL A 83 0.88 9.26 14.15
C VAL A 83 1.53 8.39 15.21
N GLN A 84 0.81 7.43 15.80
CA GLN A 84 1.38 6.51 16.78
C GLN A 84 2.51 5.66 16.18
N MET A 85 2.34 5.19 14.94
CA MET A 85 3.38 4.46 14.22
C MET A 85 4.65 5.31 14.01
N ALA A 86 4.47 6.58 13.64
CA ALA A 86 5.58 7.52 13.48
C ALA A 86 6.32 7.78 14.81
N MET A 87 5.57 7.97 15.90
CA MET A 87 6.17 8.14 17.24
C MET A 87 6.99 6.92 17.66
N PHE A 88 6.47 5.71 17.46
CA PHE A 88 7.22 4.48 17.72
C PHE A 88 8.50 4.38 16.88
N ALA A 89 8.42 4.68 15.58
CA ALA A 89 9.58 4.69 14.70
C ALA A 89 10.63 5.72 15.14
N LEU A 90 10.20 6.93 15.50
CA LEU A 90 11.08 7.99 16.00
C LEU A 90 11.78 7.58 17.29
N THR A 91 11.09 6.94 18.24
CA THR A 91 11.73 6.43 19.45
C THR A 91 12.90 5.50 19.12
N CYS A 92 12.74 4.55 18.20
CA CYS A 92 13.84 3.67 17.79
C CYS A 92 14.99 4.39 17.06
N LEU A 93 14.70 5.46 16.33
CA LEU A 93 15.72 6.23 15.62
C LEU A 93 16.49 7.19 16.53
N MET A 94 15.87 7.65 17.61
CA MET A 94 16.48 8.56 18.59
C MET A 94 17.20 7.83 19.73
N ASP A 95 16.85 6.57 20.00
CA ASP A 95 17.49 5.71 21.01
C ASP A 95 18.86 5.17 20.54
N SER A 96 19.61 6.04 19.84
CA SER A 96 20.96 5.83 19.31
C SER A 96 21.98 6.68 20.05
#